data_AF-A0AAV4I9F0-F1
#
_entry.id   AF-A0AAV4I9F0-F1
#
_cell.length_a   1.000
_cell.length_b   1.000
_cell.length_c   1.000
_cell.angle_alpha   90.00
_cell.angle_beta   90.00
_cell.angle_gamma   90.00
#
_symmetry.space_group_name_H-M   'P 1'
#
loop_
_entity.id
_entity.type
_entity.pdbx_description
1 polymer ?
#
loop_
_entity_poly.entity_id
_entity_poly.type
_entity_poly.pdbx_seq_one_letter_code
_entity_poly.pdbx_strand_id
1 'polypeptide(L)'
;MTLRRKAKQDPSRYKSIDKEIKKMCNEAKEEWINGQCKEIEDCKKADNAYMHQNINDIASKKRTAQSGCIKSKDGKILMETSDILERWSEYIQELFYDERGQQPETQKPIEGPPILREEVEKTINDMKNGKAAGPDQIPIELLQALGN
;
A
#
# COMPACT_ATOMS: atom_id res chain seq x y z
N MET A 1 14.74 23.40 36.98
CA MET A 1 14.02 24.53 36.33
C MET A 1 14.24 25.91 36.97
N THR A 2 14.45 26.02 38.28
CA THR A 2 14.62 27.31 38.98
C THR A 2 15.94 28.03 38.65
N LEU A 3 17.00 27.29 38.33
CA LEU A 3 18.32 27.83 37.98
C LEU A 3 18.33 28.59 36.64
N ARG A 4 17.68 28.04 35.60
CA ARG A 4 17.53 28.69 34.28
C ARG A 4 16.75 30.01 34.37
N ARG A 5 15.72 30.07 35.22
CA ARG A 5 14.92 31.31 35.44
C ARG A 5 15.73 32.38 36.19
N LYS A 6 16.59 32.00 37.13
CA LYS A 6 17.45 32.92 37.89
C LYS A 6 18.63 33.46 37.08
N ALA A 7 19.15 32.71 36.10
CA ALA A 7 20.28 33.12 35.25
C ALA A 7 19.89 33.98 34.03
N LYS A 8 18.63 34.44 33.93
CA LYS A 8 18.11 35.16 32.75
C LYS A 8 18.81 36.50 32.47
N GLN A 9 19.48 37.08 33.48
CA GLN A 9 20.20 38.35 33.38
C GLN A 9 21.61 38.21 32.77
N ASP A 10 22.20 37.01 32.76
CA ASP A 10 23.52 36.73 32.17
C ASP A 10 23.36 35.79 30.96
N PRO A 11 23.53 36.30 29.72
CA PRO A 11 23.35 35.51 28.50
C PRO A 11 24.29 34.30 28.39
N SER A 12 25.52 34.39 28.92
CA SER A 12 26.52 33.31 28.83
C SER A 12 26.16 32.19 29.79
N ARG A 13 25.85 32.55 31.04
CA ARG A 13 25.44 31.60 32.08
C ARG A 13 24.11 30.93 31.76
N TYR A 14 23.16 31.66 31.20
CA TYR A 14 21.90 31.10 30.72
C TYR A 14 22.12 30.03 29.64
N LYS A 15 22.97 30.30 28.64
CA LYS A 15 23.27 29.34 27.55
C LYS A 15 23.92 28.07 28.09
N SER A 16 24.85 28.19 29.03
CA SER A 16 25.50 27.01 29.64
C SER A 16 24.49 26.12 30.37
N ILE A 17 23.63 26.73 31.21
CA ILE A 17 22.61 26.00 31.96
C ILE A 17 21.57 25.38 31.02
N ASP A 18 21.15 26.09 29.96
CA ASP A 18 20.20 25.55 28.98
C ASP A 18 20.79 24.38 28.18
N LYS A 19 22.08 24.46 27.81
CA LYS A 19 22.80 23.37 27.15
C LYS A 19 22.87 22.14 28.04
N GLU A 20 23.18 22.32 29.32
CA GLU A 20 23.27 21.22 30.29
C GLU A 20 21.91 20.58 30.55
N ILE A 21 20.86 21.38 30.71
CA ILE A 21 19.48 20.88 30.82
C ILE A 21 19.10 20.07 29.58
N LYS A 22 19.36 20.59 28.38
CA LYS A 22 19.07 19.87 27.12
C LYS A 22 19.86 18.57 27.02
N LYS A 23 21.13 18.59 27.44
CA LYS A 23 21.98 17.40 27.48
C LYS A 23 21.37 16.34 28.39
N MET A 24 21.01 16.69 29.63
CA MET A 24 20.37 15.77 30.56
C MET A 24 19.01 15.26 30.04
N CYS A 25 18.20 16.13 29.41
CA CYS A 25 16.95 15.72 28.79
C CYS A 25 17.17 14.74 27.63
N ASN A 26 18.20 14.96 26.82
CA ASN A 26 18.55 14.04 25.74
C ASN A 26 19.06 12.72 26.30
N GLU A 27 19.96 12.73 27.28
CA GLU A 27 20.46 11.51 27.94
C GLU A 27 19.32 10.69 28.54
N ALA A 28 18.42 11.32 29.30
CA ALA A 28 17.24 10.64 29.86
C ALA A 28 16.30 10.09 28.77
N LYS A 29 16.14 10.81 27.65
CA LYS A 29 15.35 10.34 26.51
C LYS A 29 15.99 9.11 25.85
N GLU A 30 17.30 9.15 25.60
CA GLU A 30 18.04 8.04 25.00
C GLU A 30 18.05 6.81 25.93
N GLU A 31 18.23 6.99 27.23
CA GLU A 31 18.12 5.92 28.23
C GLU A 31 16.74 5.26 28.20
N TRP A 32 15.67 6.07 28.13
CA TRP A 32 14.32 5.55 28.02
C TRP A 32 14.10 4.77 26.71
N ILE A 33 14.51 5.32 25.56
CA ILE A 33 14.38 4.64 24.26
C ILE A 33 15.14 3.31 24.27
N ASN A 34 16.38 3.30 24.76
CA ASN A 34 17.20 2.09 24.83
C ASN A 34 16.58 1.02 25.73
N GLY A 35 15.99 1.43 26.87
CA GLY A 35 15.25 0.52 27.74
C GLY A 35 14.06 -0.13 27.03
N GLN A 36 13.27 0.67 26.30
CA GLN A 36 12.13 0.19 25.52
C GLN A 36 12.55 -0.77 24.39
N CYS A 37 13.65 -0.48 23.68
CA CYS A 37 14.20 -1.38 22.67
C CYS A 37 14.59 -2.74 23.26
N LYS A 38 15.22 -2.74 24.44
CA LYS A 38 15.62 -3.97 25.13
C LYS A 38 14.42 -4.83 25.54
N GLU A 39 13.38 -4.22 26.09
CA GLU A 39 12.13 -4.90 26.42
C GLU A 39 11.48 -5.56 25.20
N ILE A 40 11.46 -4.87 24.06
CA ILE A 40 10.94 -5.39 22.78
C ILE A 40 11.77 -6.58 22.28
N GLU A 41 13.10 -6.49 22.36
CA GLU A 41 14.01 -7.58 21.97
C GLU A 41 13.82 -8.83 22.82
N ASP A 42 13.62 -8.66 24.14
CA ASP A 42 13.36 -9.76 25.07
C ASP A 42 11.98 -10.41 24.81
N CYS A 43 10.95 -9.60 24.50
CA CYS A 43 9.60 -10.07 24.17
C CYS A 43 9.50 -10.79 22.82
N LYS A 44 10.48 -10.61 21.91
CA LYS A 44 10.53 -11.26 20.58
C LYS A 44 10.48 -12.79 20.64
N LYS A 45 10.87 -13.39 21.77
CA LYS A 45 10.89 -14.86 21.97
C LYS A 45 9.58 -15.44 22.49
N ALA A 46 8.66 -14.61 23.00
CA ALA A 46 7.48 -15.07 23.73
C ALA A 46 6.15 -14.70 23.04
N ASP A 47 6.04 -13.48 22.50
CA ASP A 47 4.79 -13.00 21.88
C ASP A 47 5.05 -11.94 20.78
N ASN A 48 4.73 -12.32 19.55
CA ASN A 48 4.93 -11.47 18.36
C ASN A 48 3.92 -10.30 18.31
N ALA A 49 2.69 -10.49 18.81
CA ALA A 49 1.66 -9.46 18.77
C ALA A 49 1.97 -8.30 19.74
N TYR A 50 2.42 -8.64 20.96
CA TYR A 50 2.83 -7.67 21.97
C TYR A 50 4.04 -6.83 21.50
N MET A 51 5.03 -7.47 20.88
CA MET A 51 6.18 -6.81 20.27
C MET A 51 5.75 -5.76 19.23
N HIS A 52 4.84 -6.12 18.32
CA HIS A 52 4.35 -5.20 17.29
C HIS A 52 3.55 -4.02 17.86
N GLN A 53 2.81 -4.21 18.96
CA GLN A 53 2.09 -3.13 19.63
C GLN A 53 3.06 -2.09 20.24
N ASN A 54 4.07 -2.55 21.00
CA ASN A 54 5.08 -1.67 21.58
C ASN A 54 5.87 -0.89 20.52
N ILE A 55 6.20 -1.53 19.39
CA ILE A 55 6.86 -0.86 18.25
C ILE A 55 5.98 0.28 17.71
N ASN A 56 4.67 0.06 17.55
CA ASN A 56 3.76 1.10 17.05
C ASN A 56 3.62 2.27 18.04
N ASP A 57 3.59 1.98 19.33
CA ASP A 57 3.48 3.00 20.39
C ASP A 57 4.73 3.89 20.44
N ILE A 58 5.93 3.31 20.36
CA ILE A 58 7.21 4.06 20.32
C ILE A 58 7.35 4.84 19.01
N ALA A 59 7.04 4.21 17.87
CA ALA A 59 7.15 4.83 16.57
C ALA A 59 6.16 5.99 16.35
N SER A 60 5.24 6.23 17.31
CA SER A 60 4.19 7.24 17.21
C SER A 60 3.40 7.15 15.91
N LYS A 61 3.36 5.96 15.29
CA LYS A 61 2.42 5.62 14.23
C LYS A 61 1.07 5.35 14.88
N LYS A 62 0.55 6.35 15.61
CA LYS A 62 -0.88 6.40 15.86
C LYS A 62 -1.48 6.40 14.48
N ARG A 63 -2.17 5.32 14.12
CA ARG A 63 -3.05 5.33 12.96
C ARG A 63 -3.87 6.60 13.13
N THR A 64 -3.67 7.56 12.24
CA THR A 64 -4.58 8.69 12.13
C THR A 64 -5.93 8.03 12.11
N ALA A 65 -6.77 8.30 13.12
CA ALA A 65 -8.13 7.80 13.10
C ALA A 65 -8.61 8.12 11.69
N GLN A 66 -9.06 7.10 10.94
CA GLN A 66 -9.79 7.35 9.71
C GLN A 66 -11.03 8.07 10.20
N SER A 67 -10.91 9.39 10.38
CA SER A 67 -12.02 10.28 10.58
C SER A 67 -12.83 10.01 9.34
N GLY A 68 -13.98 9.35 9.52
CA GLY A 68 -14.93 9.06 8.45
C GLY A 68 -15.57 10.35 7.95
N CYS A 69 -14.75 11.38 7.75
CA CYS A 69 -15.12 12.68 7.28
C CYS A 69 -14.34 12.96 6.00
N ILE A 70 -15.02 13.55 5.03
CA ILE A 70 -14.43 13.94 3.76
C ILE A 70 -14.69 15.43 3.52
N LYS A 71 -13.93 16.05 2.63
CA LYS A 71 -14.18 17.45 2.26
C LYS A 71 -15.19 17.52 1.10
N SER A 72 -16.22 18.33 1.29
CA SER A 72 -17.10 18.79 0.21
C SER A 72 -16.30 19.58 -0.83
N LYS A 73 -16.90 19.79 -2.01
CA LYS A 73 -16.34 20.59 -3.10
C LYS A 73 -15.99 22.02 -2.65
N ASP A 74 -16.81 22.61 -1.77
CA ASP A 74 -16.58 23.94 -1.19
C ASP A 74 -15.63 23.94 0.02
N GLY A 75 -14.98 22.81 0.31
CA GLY A 75 -14.01 22.69 1.40
C GLY A 75 -14.60 22.46 2.79
N LYS A 76 -15.93 22.35 2.93
CA LYS A 76 -16.60 22.00 4.19
C LYS A 76 -16.33 20.53 4.57
N ILE A 77 -16.14 20.24 5.85
CA ILE A 77 -15.98 18.87 6.34
C ILE A 77 -17.37 18.20 6.46
N LEU A 78 -17.56 17.11 5.73
CA LEU A 78 -18.74 16.25 5.78
C LEU A 78 -18.46 15.09 6.73
N MET A 79 -19.35 14.82 7.67
CA MET A 79 -19.24 13.71 8.63
C MET A 79 -20.42 12.74 8.56
N GLU A 80 -21.52 13.15 7.93
CA GLU A 80 -22.73 12.35 7.80
C GLU A 80 -22.58 11.35 6.64
N THR A 81 -23.08 10.13 6.82
CA THR A 81 -22.86 9.05 5.84
C THR A 81 -23.55 9.36 4.50
N SER A 82 -24.74 9.98 4.53
CA SER A 82 -25.45 10.42 3.32
C SER A 82 -24.62 11.41 2.51
N ASP A 83 -24.11 12.44 3.17
CA ASP A 83 -23.38 13.54 2.54
C ASP A 83 -22.05 13.04 1.96
N ILE A 84 -21.42 12.08 2.65
CA ILE A 84 -20.21 11.41 2.18
C ILE A 84 -20.48 10.65 0.88
N LEU A 85 -21.56 9.86 0.85
CA LEU A 85 -21.95 9.08 -0.34
C LEU A 85 -22.31 9.98 -1.52
N GLU A 86 -23.05 11.05 -1.27
CA GLU A 86 -23.40 12.05 -2.28
C GLU A 86 -22.14 12.68 -2.87
N ARG A 87 -21.23 13.15 -2.02
CA ARG A 87 -19.96 13.75 -2.45
C ARG A 87 -19.06 12.75 -3.21
N TRP A 88 -19.08 11.46 -2.86
CA TRP A 88 -18.41 10.40 -3.63
C TRP A 88 -19.04 10.21 -5.01
N SER A 89 -20.37 10.19 -5.09
CA SER A 89 -21.10 10.10 -6.36
C SER A 89 -20.77 11.28 -7.27
N GLU A 90 -20.83 12.50 -6.74
CA GLU A 90 -20.43 13.72 -7.46
C GLU A 90 -19.00 13.63 -7.98
N TYR A 91 -18.05 13.21 -7.12
CA TYR A 91 -16.65 13.09 -7.51
C TYR A 91 -16.44 12.14 -8.68
N ILE A 92 -17.07 10.96 -8.62
CA ILE A 92 -16.94 9.93 -9.66
C ILE A 92 -17.59 10.42 -10.96
N GLN A 93 -18.77 11.04 -10.88
CA GLN A 93 -19.43 11.61 -12.05
C GLN A 93 -18.58 12.68 -12.73
N GLU A 94 -17.97 13.60 -11.97
CA GLU A 94 -17.07 14.62 -12.53
C GLU A 94 -15.79 14.00 -13.11
N LEU A 95 -15.20 13.03 -12.40
CA LEU A 95 -13.94 12.39 -12.80
C LEU A 95 -14.09 11.60 -14.11
N PHE A 96 -15.23 10.93 -14.28
CA PHE A 96 -15.54 10.11 -15.46
C PHE A 96 -16.49 10.80 -16.44
N TYR A 97 -16.70 12.11 -16.29
CA TYR A 97 -17.44 12.88 -17.29
C TYR A 97 -16.67 12.86 -18.61
N ASP A 98 -17.24 12.24 -19.63
CA ASP A 98 -16.63 12.18 -20.96
C ASP A 98 -17.47 12.96 -21.97
N GLU A 99 -16.92 14.06 -22.46
CA GLU A 99 -17.53 14.90 -23.51
C GLU A 99 -17.54 14.22 -24.88
N ARG A 100 -16.79 13.12 -25.07
CA ARG A 100 -16.67 12.40 -26.35
C ARG A 100 -17.92 11.58 -26.71
N GLY A 101 -18.95 11.60 -25.86
CA GLY A 101 -20.24 10.94 -26.10
C GLY A 101 -20.30 9.51 -25.56
N GLN A 102 -21.30 8.76 -26.01
CA GLN A 102 -21.55 7.39 -25.58
C GLN A 102 -20.34 6.51 -25.89
N GLN A 103 -19.84 5.77 -24.90
CA GLN A 103 -18.78 4.78 -25.13
C GLN A 103 -19.19 3.90 -26.32
N PRO A 104 -18.28 3.64 -27.29
CA PRO A 104 -18.60 2.76 -28.39
C PRO A 104 -19.11 1.46 -27.79
N GLU A 105 -20.25 0.96 -28.27
CA GLU A 105 -20.74 -0.35 -27.87
C GLU A 105 -19.63 -1.36 -28.16
N THR A 106 -18.91 -1.78 -27.13
CA THR A 106 -18.02 -2.92 -27.21
C THR A 106 -18.85 -4.19 -27.14
N GLN A 107 -19.92 -4.26 -27.92
CA GLN A 107 -20.48 -5.52 -28.36
C GLN A 107 -19.54 -6.05 -29.45
N LYS A 108 -18.27 -6.28 -29.09
CA LYS A 108 -17.50 -7.25 -29.86
C LYS A 108 -18.27 -8.55 -29.68
N PRO A 109 -18.65 -9.25 -30.77
CA PRO A 109 -19.20 -10.58 -30.62
C PRO A 109 -18.24 -11.37 -29.72
N ILE A 110 -18.79 -11.98 -28.68
CA ILE A 110 -18.04 -12.84 -27.73
C ILE A 110 -17.34 -13.96 -28.50
N GLU A 111 -17.88 -14.30 -29.67
CA GLU A 111 -17.39 -15.28 -30.61
C GLU A 111 -16.55 -14.61 -31.71
N GLY A 112 -15.30 -15.04 -31.81
CA GLY A 112 -14.41 -14.67 -32.91
C GLY A 112 -14.84 -15.33 -34.23
N PRO A 113 -14.12 -15.05 -35.33
CA PRO A 113 -14.34 -15.78 -36.57
C PRO A 113 -14.19 -17.29 -36.36
N PRO A 114 -14.89 -18.12 -37.16
CA PRO A 114 -14.76 -19.57 -37.07
C PRO A 114 -13.31 -19.99 -37.36
N ILE A 115 -12.82 -20.96 -36.58
CA ILE A 115 -11.47 -21.52 -36.76
C ILE A 115 -11.41 -22.23 -38.11
N LEU A 116 -10.47 -21.85 -38.96
CA LEU A 116 -10.28 -22.46 -40.26
C LEU A 116 -9.41 -23.72 -40.15
N ARG A 117 -9.68 -24.71 -41.02
CA ARG A 117 -8.87 -25.94 -41.10
C ARG A 117 -7.39 -25.62 -41.39
N GLU A 118 -7.14 -24.64 -42.26
CA GLU A 118 -5.79 -24.18 -42.62
C GLU A 118 -5.01 -23.62 -41.42
N GLU A 119 -5.69 -22.92 -40.51
CA GLU A 119 -5.06 -22.40 -39.28
C GLU A 119 -4.62 -23.54 -38.36
N VAL A 120 -5.45 -24.58 -38.25
CA VAL A 120 -5.15 -25.77 -37.44
C VAL A 120 -4.00 -26.58 -38.05
N GLU A 121 -4.04 -26.84 -39.37
CA GLU A 121 -2.99 -27.55 -40.10
C GLU A 121 -1.64 -26.81 -39.98
N LYS A 122 -1.65 -25.49 -40.19
CA LYS A 122 -0.45 -24.66 -40.00
C LYS A 122 0.07 -24.73 -38.58
N THR A 123 -0.81 -24.65 -37.58
CA THR A 123 -0.41 -24.70 -36.17
C THR A 123 0.23 -26.05 -35.82
N ILE A 124 -0.33 -27.16 -36.31
CA ILE A 124 0.25 -28.50 -36.09
C ILE A 124 1.63 -28.62 -36.74
N ASN A 125 1.81 -28.09 -37.95
CA ASN A 125 3.08 -28.11 -38.66
C ASN A 125 4.14 -27.18 -38.04
N ASP A 126 3.74 -26.04 -37.47
CA ASP A 126 4.65 -25.09 -36.81
C ASP A 126 5.09 -25.54 -35.40
N MET A 127 4.46 -26.57 -34.82
CA MET A 127 4.82 -27.07 -33.51
C MET A 127 6.16 -27.84 -33.52
N LYS A 128 7.02 -27.53 -32.54
CA LYS A 128 8.32 -28.18 -32.38
C LYS A 128 8.20 -29.62 -31.87
N ASN A 129 9.02 -30.50 -32.42
CA ASN A 129 9.20 -31.89 -31.98
C ASN A 129 9.94 -31.96 -30.63
N GLY A 130 9.81 -33.09 -29.94
CA GLY A 130 10.41 -33.37 -28.64
C GLY A 130 9.66 -32.77 -27.45
N LYS A 131 8.40 -32.35 -27.63
CA LYS A 131 7.53 -31.95 -26.52
C LYS A 131 7.01 -33.18 -25.78
N ALA A 132 6.94 -33.11 -24.46
CA ALA A 132 6.33 -34.16 -23.65
C ALA A 132 4.84 -34.32 -24.01
N ALA A 133 4.38 -35.57 -24.13
CA ALA A 133 2.99 -35.89 -24.39
C ALA A 133 2.09 -35.44 -23.23
N GLY A 134 0.87 -35.04 -23.55
CA GLY A 134 -0.14 -34.68 -22.55
C GLY A 134 -0.70 -35.89 -21.81
N PRO A 135 -1.74 -35.69 -20.98
CA PRO A 135 -2.45 -36.77 -20.29
C PRO A 135 -3.04 -37.83 -21.24
N ASP A 136 -3.27 -37.45 -22.50
CA ASP A 136 -3.73 -38.29 -23.60
C ASP A 136 -2.64 -39.21 -24.16
N GLN A 137 -1.37 -39.01 -23.77
CA GLN A 137 -0.20 -39.76 -24.25
C GLN A 137 0.02 -39.66 -25.77
N ILE A 138 -0.48 -38.58 -26.40
CA ILE A 138 -0.33 -38.35 -27.84
C ILE A 138 0.82 -37.35 -28.07
N PRO A 139 1.92 -37.77 -28.71
CA PRO A 139 3.02 -36.87 -29.08
C PRO A 139 2.68 -36.07 -30.35
N ILE A 140 3.27 -34.88 -30.50
CA ILE A 140 2.98 -33.98 -31.63
C ILE A 140 3.45 -34.57 -32.96
N GLU A 141 4.50 -35.38 -32.94
CA GLU A 141 5.06 -36.09 -34.08
C GLU A 141 4.04 -37.03 -34.71
N LEU A 142 3.16 -37.64 -33.89
CA LEU A 142 2.09 -38.51 -34.39
C LEU A 142 1.03 -37.70 -35.15
N LEU A 143 0.68 -36.52 -34.64
CA LEU A 143 -0.30 -35.63 -35.28
C LEU A 143 0.24 -35.07 -36.60
N GLN A 144 1.52 -34.71 -36.65
CA GLN A 144 2.19 -34.27 -37.88
C GLN A 144 2.27 -35.38 -38.93
N ALA A 145 2.51 -36.64 -38.51
CA ALA A 145 2.55 -37.78 -39.43
C ALA A 145 1.18 -38.12 -40.03
N LEU A 146 0.09 -37.85 -39.30
CA LEU A 146 -1.29 -38.07 -39.74
C LEU A 146 -1.84 -36.91 -40.60
N GLY A 147 -1.21 -35.74 -40.56
CA GLY A 147 -1.63 -34.52 -41.24
C GLY A 147 -1.07 -34.33 -42.65
N ASN A 148 -0.41 -35.34 -43.23
CA ASN A 148 0.07 -35.37 -44.61
C ASN A 148 -0.87 -36.12 -45.55
#